data_AF-A0A1G6MSJ0-F1
#
_entry.id   AF-A0A1G6MSJ0-F1
#
_cell.length_a   1.000
_cell.length_b   1.000
_cell.length_c   1.000
_cell.angle_alpha   90.00
_cell.angle_beta   90.00
_cell.angle_gamma   90.00
#
_symmetry.space_group_name_H-M   'P 1'
#
loop_
_entity.id
_entity.type
_entity.pdbx_description
1 polymer ?
#
loop_
_entity_poly.entity_id
_entity_poly.type
_entity_poly.pdbx_seq_one_letter_code
_entity_poly.pdbx_strand_id
1 'polypeptide(L)'
;MNLYIWRHNKTYHSHSMINEPCVVNEFYLDALAIVEAETLDDALKLLEERKEGWRVEDLRELEPIVVPLTGAKVIYTHIRGSIDHL
;
A
#
# COMPACT_ATOMS: atom_id res chain seq x y z
N MET A 1 14.56 11.17 5.25
CA MET A 1 13.11 10.91 5.18
C MET A 1 12.80 10.22 3.86
N ASN A 2 11.99 9.17 3.90
CA ASN A 2 11.57 8.38 2.74
C ASN A 2 10.05 8.25 2.74
N LEU A 3 9.48 8.03 1.55
CA LEU A 3 8.12 7.52 1.42
C LEU A 3 8.17 6.01 1.27
N TYR A 4 7.36 5.32 2.07
CA TYR A 4 7.11 3.88 2.00
C TYR A 4 5.71 3.68 1.43
N ILE A 5 5.62 2.98 0.29
CA ILE A 5 4.39 2.82 -0.46
C ILE A 5 4.06 1.34 -0.58
N TRP A 6 2.91 0.95 -0.03
CA TRP A 6 2.31 -0.36 -0.23
C TRP A 6 1.06 -0.23 -1.08
N ARG A 7 0.93 -1.09 -2.09
CA ARG A 7 -0.32 -1.23 -2.84
C ARG A 7 -0.66 -2.70 -3.01
N HIS A 8 -1.89 -3.07 -2.67
CA HIS A 8 -2.40 -4.41 -2.92
C HIS A 8 -3.80 -4.34 -3.52
N ASN A 9 -3.94 -4.82 -4.77
CA ASN A 9 -5.19 -4.80 -5.51
C ASN A 9 -5.79 -6.21 -5.59
N LYS A 10 -7.07 -6.32 -5.23
CA LYS A 10 -7.87 -7.55 -5.26
C LYS A 10 -8.98 -7.58 -6.30
N THR A 11 -8.97 -6.65 -7.26
CA THR A 11 -10.10 -6.43 -8.20
C THR A 11 -10.30 -7.58 -9.19
N TYR A 12 -9.26 -8.34 -9.53
CA TYR A 12 -9.34 -9.47 -10.49
C TYR A 12 -9.10 -10.83 -9.84
N HIS A 13 -9.22 -10.93 -8.51
CA HIS A 13 -8.89 -12.14 -7.78
C HIS A 13 -10.02 -13.16 -7.85
N SER A 14 -9.68 -14.40 -8.22
CA SER A 14 -10.61 -15.51 -8.33
C SER A 14 -10.77 -16.22 -6.97
N HIS A 15 -11.97 -16.73 -6.71
CA HIS A 15 -12.46 -17.29 -5.43
C HIS A 15 -11.65 -18.43 -4.76
N SER A 16 -10.46 -18.81 -5.24
CA SER A 16 -9.71 -19.99 -4.77
C SER A 16 -8.34 -19.71 -4.12
N MET A 17 -8.00 -18.46 -3.77
CA MET A 17 -6.67 -18.16 -3.24
C MET A 17 -6.60 -18.18 -1.70
N ILE A 18 -6.40 -19.40 -1.17
CA ILE A 18 -6.16 -19.67 0.26
C ILE A 18 -4.85 -19.03 0.80
N ASN A 19 -3.92 -18.64 -0.08
CA ASN A 19 -2.61 -18.09 0.28
C ASN A 19 -2.38 -16.66 -0.21
N GLU A 20 -3.44 -15.91 -0.51
CA GLU A 20 -3.27 -14.53 -0.97
C GLU A 20 -2.87 -13.58 0.17
N PRO A 21 -1.85 -12.72 -0.05
CA PRO A 21 -1.47 -11.73 0.94
C PRO A 21 -2.67 -10.83 1.28
N CYS A 22 -2.88 -10.60 2.57
CA CYS A 22 -3.99 -9.80 3.03
C CYS A 22 -3.44 -8.71 3.94
N VAL A 23 -3.31 -7.49 3.39
CA VAL A 23 -2.67 -6.38 4.09
C VAL A 23 -3.60 -5.53 4.97
N VAL A 24 -4.91 -5.78 4.92
CA VAL A 24 -5.93 -5.10 5.75
C VAL A 24 -6.94 -6.15 6.23
N ASN A 25 -7.36 -6.06 7.49
CA ASN A 25 -8.29 -6.99 8.12
C ASN A 25 -9.71 -6.96 7.52
N GLU A 26 -10.10 -5.82 6.95
CA GLU A 26 -11.40 -5.61 6.32
C GLU A 26 -11.40 -5.99 4.82
N PHE A 27 -12.58 -6.01 4.20
CA PHE A 27 -12.72 -6.25 2.77
C PHE A 27 -12.26 -5.02 1.97
N TYR A 28 -11.37 -5.23 0.99
CA TYR A 28 -10.92 -4.19 0.07
C TYR A 28 -10.69 -4.75 -1.34
N LEU A 29 -10.86 -3.88 -2.34
CA LEU A 29 -10.52 -4.16 -3.73
C LEU A 29 -9.18 -3.54 -4.15
N ASP A 30 -8.76 -2.48 -3.49
CA ASP A 30 -7.49 -1.80 -3.70
C ASP A 30 -7.11 -1.13 -2.38
N ALA A 31 -6.03 -1.58 -1.75
CA ALA A 31 -5.46 -0.99 -0.55
C ALA A 31 -4.18 -0.25 -0.95
N LEU A 32 -4.06 1.02 -0.54
CA LEU A 32 -2.90 1.86 -0.77
C LEU A 32 -2.52 2.55 0.54
N ALA A 33 -1.30 2.29 1.02
CA ALA A 33 -0.69 3.04 2.11
C ALA A 33 0.54 3.78 1.58
N ILE A 34 0.62 5.08 1.86
CA ILE A 34 1.79 5.93 1.56
C ILE A 34 2.17 6.59 2.87
N VAL A 35 3.37 6.29 3.38
CA VAL A 35 3.82 6.73 4.69
C VAL A 35 5.17 7.41 4.56
N GLU A 36 5.28 8.62 5.10
CA GLU A 36 6.56 9.31 5.26
C GLU A 36 7.19 8.92 6.60
N ALA A 37 8.40 8.38 6.56
CA ALA A 37 9.14 8.00 7.77
C ALA A 37 10.66 8.00 7.54
N GLU A 38 11.43 7.92 8.63
CA GLU A 38 12.88 7.71 8.56
C GLU A 38 13.20 6.25 8.20
N THR A 39 12.57 5.32 8.90
CA THR A 39 12.78 3.87 8.74
C THR A 39 11.50 3.12 8.35
N LEU A 40 11.66 1.88 7.89
CA LEU A 40 10.53 0.98 7.59
C LEU A 40 9.70 0.70 8.85
N ASP A 41 10.36 0.46 9.98
CA ASP A 41 9.68 0.16 11.24
C ASP A 41 8.87 1.36 11.74
N ASP A 42 9.37 2.58 11.58
CA ASP A 42 8.62 3.79 11.90
C ASP A 42 7.36 3.92 11.02
N ALA A 43 7.49 3.62 9.72
CA ALA A 43 6.36 3.66 8.79
C ALA A 43 5.26 2.65 9.17
N LEU A 44 5.66 1.42 9.51
CA LEU A 44 4.74 0.37 9.94
C LEU A 44 4.07 0.71 11.27
N LYS A 45 4.83 1.25 12.23
CA LYS A 45 4.30 1.72 13.51
C LYS A 45 3.24 2.80 13.34
N LEU A 46 3.48 3.77 12.44
CA LEU A 46 2.49 4.81 12.11
C LEU A 46 1.19 4.22 11.53
N LEU A 47 1.26 3.14 10.75
CA LEU A 47 0.07 2.44 10.24
C LEU A 47 -0.67 1.66 11.35
N GLU A 48 0.06 1.01 12.25
CA GLU A 48 -0.52 0.30 13.39
C GLU A 48 -1.23 1.26 14.35
N GLU A 49 -0.62 2.41 14.65
CA GLU A 49 -1.17 3.45 15.54
C GLU A 49 -2.50 4.03 15.04
N ARG A 50 -2.75 4.00 13.73
CA ARG A 50 -4.03 4.44 13.12
C ARG A 50 -5.20 3.51 13.43
N LYS A 51 -4.94 2.24 13.80
CA LYS A 51 -5.97 1.23 14.09
C LYS A 51 -7.00 1.04 12.98
N GLU A 52 -6.60 1.27 11.72
CA GLU A 52 -7.42 1.09 10.52
C GLU A 52 -7.39 -0.37 10.00
N GLY A 53 -6.83 -1.30 10.78
CA GLY A 53 -6.79 -2.72 10.43
C GLY A 53 -5.66 -3.13 9.48
N TRP A 54 -4.66 -2.27 9.24
CA TRP A 54 -3.45 -2.63 8.52
C TRP A 54 -2.70 -3.78 9.20
N ARG A 55 -2.34 -4.81 8.43
CA ARG A 55 -1.60 -5.97 8.93
C ARG A 55 -0.11 -5.77 8.71
N VAL A 56 0.58 -5.27 9.73
CA VAL A 56 2.00 -4.87 9.63
C VAL A 56 2.93 -6.01 9.24
N GLU A 57 2.65 -7.25 9.68
CA GLU A 57 3.46 -8.41 9.30
C GLU A 57 3.31 -8.75 7.81
N ASP A 58 2.09 -8.74 7.27
CA ASP A 58 1.86 -8.92 5.83
C ASP A 58 2.44 -7.77 5.00
N LEU A 59 2.42 -6.54 5.53
CA LEU A 59 3.06 -5.38 4.89
C LEU A 59 4.60 -5.50 4.87
N ARG A 60 5.21 -6.14 5.89
CA ARG A 60 6.65 -6.45 5.88
C ARG A 60 6.98 -7.45 4.78
N GLU A 61 6.18 -8.51 4.66
CA GLU A 61 6.38 -9.53 3.61
C GLU A 61 6.13 -9.00 2.21
N LEU A 62 5.18 -8.07 2.04
CA LEU A 62 4.86 -7.49 0.73
C LEU A 62 5.98 -6.57 0.20
N GLU A 63 6.85 -6.05 1.08
CA GLU A 63 7.90 -5.07 0.82
C GLU A 63 7.41 -3.75 0.17
N PRO A 64 7.57 -2.57 0.81
CA PRO A 64 7.15 -1.31 0.22
C PRO A 64 8.09 -0.85 -0.90
N ILE A 65 7.54 -0.05 -1.81
CA ILE A 65 8.35 0.82 -2.65
C ILE A 65 8.87 1.96 -1.77
N VAL A 66 10.20 2.07 -1.64
CA VAL A 66 10.86 3.12 -0.87
C VAL A 66 11.34 4.23 -1.80
N VAL A 67 10.86 5.45 -1.58
CA VAL A 67 11.25 6.63 -2.37
C VAL A 67 11.93 7.66 -1.49
N PRO A 68 13.23 7.94 -1.72
CA PRO A 68 13.92 9.03 -1.04
C PRO A 68 13.28 10.38 -1.38
N LEU A 69 13.05 11.20 -0.35
CA LEU A 69 12.51 12.56 -0.49
C LEU A 69 13.63 13.58 -0.78
N THR A 70 14.42 13.34 -1.83
CA THR A 70 15.50 14.23 -2.27
C THR A 70 15.13 14.95 -3.57
N GLY A 71 14.59 16.17 -3.43
CA GLY A 71 14.20 17.02 -4.56
C GLY A 71 12.77 16.80 -5.06
N ALA A 72 12.41 17.49 -6.16
CA ALA A 72 11.08 17.40 -6.74
C ALA A 72 10.92 16.10 -7.54
N LYS A 73 9.85 15.34 -7.26
CA LYS A 73 9.55 14.07 -7.95
C LYS A 73 8.05 13.80 -7.94
N VAL A 74 7.54 13.21 -9.02
CA VAL A 74 6.21 12.61 -9.04
C VAL A 74 6.30 11.25 -8.36
N ILE A 75 5.58 11.08 -7.25
CA ILE A 75 5.66 9.86 -6.43
C ILE A 75 4.56 8.86 -6.80
N TYR A 76 3.34 9.36 -7.03
CA TYR A 76 2.21 8.51 -7.37
C TYR A 76 1.21 9.30 -8.22
N THR A 77 0.73 8.66 -9.28
CA THR A 77 -0.41 9.13 -10.09
C THR A 77 -1.29 7.94 -10.38
N HIS A 78 -2.61 8.10 -10.22
CA HIS A 78 -3.55 7.04 -10.54
C HIS A 78 -4.80 7.62 -11.20
N ILE A 79 -5.18 7.02 -12.31
CA ILE A 79 -6.42 7.28 -13.01
C ILE A 79 -7.21 5.97 -12.96
N ARG A 80 -8.43 6.01 -12.43
CA ARG A 80 -9.34 4.85 -12.35
C ARG A 80 -10.56 5.13 -13.21
N GLY A 81 -10.95 4.16 -14.04
CA GLY A 81 -12.12 4.29 -14.90
C GLY A 81 -11.95 5.28 -16.06
N SER A 82 -10.72 5.49 -16.56
CA SER A 82 -10.53 6.23 -17.82
C SER A 82 -11.19 5.45 -18.94
N ILE A 83 -12.14 6.09 -19.62
CA ILE A 83 -12.68 5.62 -20.89
C ILE A 83 -11.95 6.44 -21.94
N ASP A 84 -10.92 5.86 -22.56
CA ASP A 84 -10.07 6.61 -23.49
C ASP A 84 -10.78 6.99 -24.81
N HIS A 85 -12.04 6.59 -25.01
CA HIS A 85 -12.85 6.97 -26.18
C HIS A 85 -14.31 7.27 -25.82
N LEU A 86 -14.67 8.56 -25.82
CA LEU A 86 -15.99 9.08 -26.22
C LEU A 86 -15.80 9.88 -27.52
#